data_AF-A0AAW8J9K4-F1
#
_entry.id   AF-A0AAW8J9K4-F1
#
_cell.length_a   1.000
_cell.length_b   1.000
_cell.length_c   1.000
_cell.angle_alpha   90.00
_cell.angle_beta   90.00
_cell.angle_gamma   90.00
#
_symmetry.space_group_name_H-M   'P 1'
#
loop_
_entity.id
_entity.type
_entity.pdbx_description
1 polymer ?
#
loop_
_entity_poly.entity_id
_entity_poly.type
_entity_poly.pdbx_seq_one_letter_code
_entity_poly.pdbx_strand_id
1 'polypeptide(L)'
;MKLNNIIVGTMFVALSGLAINAQAKLTSPKQGVLCDQYVCADQNGISKDLTGNYLNQTYARAITGKGTELTQFTYADGTYCDAQAKKCYVDRYLDSNGQRSAVASYATQRLFGQTAVTQSKSTLRSPKSGVLCDEYICADRNGVSKSLTGNYLDQTRAKNISVKGTDATQFSYSDGTFCDAKVKLCYVDRYFDSKGNRSAVNREATRALFGR
;
A
#
# COMPACT_ATOMS: atom_id res chain seq x y z
N MET A 1 56.54 16.67 41.55
CA MET A 1 55.34 15.86 41.25
C MET A 1 54.10 16.72 41.45
N LYS A 2 53.30 16.83 40.39
CA LYS A 2 51.87 17.17 40.26
C LYS A 2 51.32 18.56 40.69
N LEU A 3 50.59 19.11 39.72
CA LEU A 3 49.88 20.39 39.62
C LEU A 3 48.65 20.46 40.54
N ASN A 4 48.14 21.67 40.77
CA ASN A 4 46.70 21.96 40.80
C ASN A 4 46.42 23.41 40.41
N ASN A 5 46.10 23.65 39.14
CA ASN A 5 45.48 24.89 38.66
C ASN A 5 44.01 24.62 38.37
N ILE A 6 43.13 25.34 39.06
CA ILE A 6 41.68 25.34 38.84
C ILE A 6 41.40 26.23 37.63
N ILE A 7 41.03 25.63 36.50
CA ILE A 7 40.52 26.36 35.33
C ILE A 7 39.00 26.43 35.45
N VAL A 8 38.51 27.66 35.57
CA VAL A 8 37.10 28.04 35.59
C VAL A 8 36.46 27.66 34.26
N GLY A 9 35.33 26.96 34.33
CA GLY A 9 34.60 26.46 33.18
C GLY A 9 34.00 27.56 32.31
N THR A 10 34.07 27.34 31.00
CA THR A 10 33.08 27.85 30.05
C THR A 10 32.60 26.65 29.25
N MET A 11 31.43 26.17 29.68
CA MET A 11 30.70 25.06 29.08
C MET A 11 30.06 25.57 27.79
N PHE A 12 30.73 25.38 26.65
CA PHE A 12 30.07 25.48 25.35
C PHE A 12 29.22 24.23 25.16
N VAL A 13 27.95 24.32 25.56
CA VAL A 13 26.93 23.34 25.16
C VAL A 13 26.58 23.62 23.71
N ALA A 14 27.30 22.97 22.78
CA ALA A 14 26.84 22.83 21.41
C ALA A 14 25.65 21.87 21.41
N LEU A 15 24.45 22.40 21.59
CA LEU A 15 23.21 21.74 21.18
C LEU A 15 23.12 21.80 19.65
N SER A 16 23.92 20.99 18.97
CA SER A 16 23.65 20.63 17.58
C SER A 16 22.41 19.74 17.61
N GLY A 17 21.25 20.38 17.39
CA GLY A 17 19.97 19.70 17.24
C GLY A 17 20.08 18.61 16.20
N LEU A 18 19.86 17.37 16.62
CA LEU A 18 19.54 16.27 15.72
C LEU A 18 18.18 16.59 15.10
N ALA A 19 18.18 17.22 13.93
CA ALA A 19 17.01 17.23 13.06
C ALA A 19 16.82 15.80 12.52
N ILE A 20 16.23 14.94 13.35
CA ILE A 20 15.69 13.67 12.88
C ILE A 20 14.43 14.05 12.12
N ASN A 21 14.55 14.23 10.79
CA ASN A 21 13.41 14.25 9.89
C ASN A 21 12.77 12.85 9.95
N ALA A 22 11.92 12.63 10.95
CA ALA A 22 11.00 11.51 10.94
C ALA A 22 10.05 11.76 9.76
N GLN A 23 10.37 11.15 8.61
CA GLN A 23 9.48 11.15 7.45
C GLN A 23 8.10 10.72 7.94
N ALA A 24 7.13 11.64 7.86
CA ALA A 24 5.78 11.39 8.31
C ALA A 24 5.29 10.11 7.63
N LYS A 25 4.79 9.14 8.40
CA LYS A 25 4.44 7.83 7.86
C LYS A 25 3.00 7.84 7.38
N LEU A 26 2.75 7.43 6.13
CA LEU A 26 1.40 7.15 5.65
C LEU A 26 0.83 5.89 6.30
N THR A 27 -0.46 5.93 6.62
CA THR A 27 -1.24 4.85 7.21
C THR A 27 -2.49 4.58 6.39
N SER A 28 -2.92 3.32 6.31
CA SER A 28 -4.14 2.93 5.60
C SER A 28 -5.05 2.18 6.57
N PRO A 29 -5.91 2.89 7.31
CA PRO A 29 -6.74 2.27 8.35
C PRO A 29 -7.87 1.39 7.77
N LYS A 30 -8.22 1.62 6.50
CA LYS A 30 -9.18 0.85 5.73
C LYS A 30 -8.77 0.90 4.26
N GLN A 31 -9.11 -0.15 3.52
CA GLN A 31 -9.00 -0.15 2.06
C GLN A 31 -9.72 1.08 1.46
N GLY A 32 -9.08 1.76 0.49
CA GLY A 32 -9.59 2.99 -0.11
C GLY A 32 -9.31 4.26 0.69
N VAL A 33 -8.72 4.15 1.88
CA VAL A 33 -8.41 5.29 2.76
C VAL A 33 -6.92 5.33 3.01
N LEU A 34 -6.35 6.53 2.85
CA LEU A 34 -4.95 6.80 3.13
C LEU A 34 -4.81 8.08 3.94
N CYS A 35 -4.08 8.00 5.05
CA CYS A 35 -3.91 9.06 6.01
C CYS A 35 -2.43 9.34 6.26
N ASP A 36 -2.09 10.60 6.52
CA ASP A 36 -0.87 10.96 7.24
C ASP A 36 -1.22 11.37 8.68
N GLN A 37 -0.35 12.14 9.32
CA GLN A 37 -0.55 12.64 10.68
C GLN A 37 -1.59 13.78 10.79
N TYR A 38 -2.05 14.37 9.68
CA TYR A 38 -2.93 15.54 9.65
C TYR A 38 -4.24 15.30 8.90
N VAL A 39 -4.25 14.52 7.83
CA VAL A 39 -5.40 14.35 6.95
C VAL A 39 -5.56 12.91 6.50
N CYS A 40 -6.81 12.50 6.31
CA CYS A 40 -7.18 11.30 5.58
C CYS A 40 -7.84 11.67 4.26
N ALA A 41 -7.55 10.90 3.22
CA ALA A 41 -8.17 11.03 1.91
C ALA A 41 -8.68 9.68 1.41
N ASP A 42 -9.61 9.74 0.47
CA ASP A 42 -10.07 8.62 -0.35
C ASP A 42 -9.96 8.96 -1.85
N GLN A 43 -10.59 8.15 -2.71
CA GLN A 43 -10.60 8.37 -4.16
C GLN A 43 -11.14 9.73 -4.60
N ASN A 44 -11.86 10.46 -3.75
CA ASN A 44 -12.45 11.77 -4.02
C ASN A 44 -11.59 12.93 -3.48
N GLY A 45 -10.50 12.64 -2.77
CA GLY A 45 -9.63 13.64 -2.15
C GLY A 45 -9.69 13.65 -0.62
N ILE A 46 -9.21 14.73 -0.01
CA ILE A 46 -9.20 14.90 1.45
C ILE A 46 -10.63 14.85 2.00
N SER A 47 -10.86 14.04 3.03
CA SER A 47 -12.17 13.87 3.67
C SER A 47 -12.13 14.29 5.14
N LYS A 48 -12.99 15.24 5.51
CA LYS A 48 -13.13 15.69 6.90
C LYS A 48 -13.64 14.57 7.80
N ASP A 49 -14.61 13.80 7.32
CA ASP A 49 -15.20 12.71 8.09
C ASP A 49 -14.18 11.60 8.35
N LEU A 50 -13.43 11.18 7.31
CA LEU A 50 -12.36 10.18 7.48
C LEU A 50 -11.28 10.70 8.43
N THR A 51 -10.90 11.97 8.31
CA THR A 51 -9.90 12.60 9.19
C THR A 51 -10.39 12.62 10.64
N GLY A 52 -11.66 12.95 10.87
CA GLY A 52 -12.28 12.97 12.19
C GLY A 52 -12.37 11.58 12.83
N ASN A 53 -12.68 10.57 12.00
CA ASN A 53 -12.86 9.19 12.43
C ASN A 53 -11.55 8.45 12.70
N TYR A 54 -10.51 8.67 11.87
CA TYR A 54 -9.27 7.92 11.96
C TYR A 54 -8.11 8.67 12.63
N LEU A 55 -8.16 10.00 12.67
CA LEU A 55 -7.14 10.81 13.35
C LEU A 55 -7.72 11.51 14.57
N ASN A 56 -8.45 12.61 14.38
CA ASN A 56 -9.23 13.29 15.41
C ASN A 56 -10.05 14.46 14.83
N GLN A 57 -11.02 14.92 15.61
CA GLN A 57 -11.92 16.03 15.25
C GLN A 57 -11.22 17.39 15.15
N THR A 58 -10.08 17.59 15.82
CA THR A 58 -9.31 18.85 15.74
C THR A 58 -8.72 19.02 14.34
N TYR A 59 -8.09 17.98 13.80
CA TYR A 59 -7.57 18.00 12.43
C TYR A 59 -8.68 18.10 11.38
N ALA A 60 -9.80 17.40 11.59
CA ALA A 60 -10.95 17.50 10.69
C ALA A 60 -11.49 18.94 10.57
N ARG A 61 -11.56 19.66 11.70
CA ARG A 61 -11.99 21.07 11.75
C ARG A 61 -10.97 22.03 11.13
N ALA A 62 -9.69 21.67 11.13
CA ALA A 62 -8.62 22.48 10.52
C ALA A 62 -8.64 22.42 8.97
N ILE A 63 -9.38 21.48 8.37
CA ILE A 63 -9.53 21.42 6.91
C ILE A 63 -10.48 22.54 6.47
N THR A 64 -9.93 23.56 5.82
CA THR A 64 -10.68 24.76 5.38
C THR A 64 -11.07 24.73 3.89
N GLY A 65 -10.46 23.86 3.08
CA GLY A 65 -10.73 23.76 1.64
C GLY A 65 -12.11 23.19 1.29
N LYS A 66 -12.58 23.46 0.07
CA LYS A 66 -13.89 23.01 -0.46
C LYS A 66 -13.77 22.36 -1.83
N GLY A 67 -14.59 21.33 -2.08
CA GLY A 67 -14.79 20.74 -3.40
C GLY A 67 -13.48 20.32 -4.07
N THR A 68 -13.18 20.93 -5.23
CA THR A 68 -12.00 20.62 -6.05
C THR A 68 -10.67 20.94 -5.36
N GLU A 69 -10.63 21.84 -4.38
CA GLU A 69 -9.41 22.17 -3.63
C GLU A 69 -8.89 20.97 -2.81
N LEU A 70 -9.76 20.02 -2.50
CA LEU A 70 -9.41 18.81 -1.75
C LEU A 70 -9.00 17.66 -2.66
N THR A 71 -9.11 17.81 -3.98
CA THR A 71 -8.78 16.77 -4.96
C THR A 71 -7.31 16.75 -5.33
N GLN A 72 -6.58 17.85 -5.13
CA GLN A 72 -5.13 17.91 -5.28
C GLN A 72 -4.49 18.25 -3.95
N PHE A 73 -3.66 17.36 -3.43
CA PHE A 73 -3.14 17.49 -2.08
C PHE A 73 -1.77 16.84 -1.95
N THR A 74 -1.09 17.11 -0.83
CA THR A 74 0.20 16.50 -0.53
C THR A 74 0.22 16.10 0.91
N TYR A 75 0.58 14.86 1.16
CA TYR A 75 0.78 14.36 2.50
C TYR A 75 2.06 14.93 3.11
N ALA A 76 2.15 14.85 4.43
CA ALA A 76 3.32 15.27 5.21
C ALA A 76 4.61 14.53 4.84
N ASP A 77 4.52 13.38 4.17
CA ASP A 77 5.68 12.63 3.66
C ASP A 77 6.20 13.16 2.30
N GLY A 78 5.51 14.15 1.72
CA GLY A 78 5.82 14.74 0.42
C GLY A 78 5.05 14.14 -0.75
N THR A 79 4.35 13.02 -0.57
CA THR A 79 3.56 12.37 -1.62
C THR A 79 2.43 13.29 -2.07
N TYR A 80 2.44 13.70 -3.34
CA TYR A 80 1.37 14.50 -3.92
C TYR A 80 0.36 13.60 -4.63
N CYS A 81 -0.93 13.85 -4.43
CA CYS A 81 -2.01 13.13 -5.08
C CYS A 81 -2.92 14.09 -5.82
N ASP A 82 -3.35 13.66 -7.01
CA ASP A 82 -4.41 14.27 -7.79
C ASP A 82 -5.51 13.22 -7.99
N ALA A 83 -6.62 13.43 -7.28
CA ALA A 83 -7.79 12.57 -7.29
C ALA A 83 -8.56 12.61 -8.62
N GLN A 84 -8.50 13.73 -9.34
CA GLN A 84 -9.10 13.83 -10.67
C GLN A 84 -8.29 13.00 -11.68
N ALA A 85 -6.96 13.11 -11.62
CA ALA A 85 -6.05 12.33 -12.44
C ALA A 85 -5.90 10.87 -11.96
N LYS A 86 -6.45 10.53 -10.79
CA LYS A 86 -6.36 9.21 -10.13
C LYS A 86 -4.91 8.73 -9.98
N LYS A 87 -4.00 9.65 -9.65
CA LYS A 87 -2.57 9.38 -9.53
C LYS A 87 -1.94 10.13 -8.36
N CYS A 88 -1.02 9.46 -7.69
CA CYS A 88 -0.09 10.08 -6.76
C CYS A 88 1.34 10.01 -7.30
N TYR A 89 2.18 10.92 -6.85
CA TYR A 89 3.56 11.13 -7.26
C TYR A 89 4.44 11.27 -6.02
N VAL A 90 5.70 10.88 -6.14
CA VAL A 90 6.65 10.85 -5.01
C VAL A 90 6.91 12.23 -4.43
N ASP A 91 6.67 13.29 -5.19
CA ASP A 91 6.68 14.67 -4.73
C ASP A 91 5.66 15.54 -5.47
N ARG A 92 5.49 16.77 -4.99
CA ARG A 92 4.62 17.78 -5.61
C ARG A 92 5.24 18.42 -6.86
N TYR A 93 6.56 18.43 -7.00
CA TYR A 93 7.24 19.36 -7.90
C TYR A 93 7.36 18.81 -9.33
N LEU A 94 7.48 19.72 -10.29
CA LEU A 94 7.93 19.41 -11.63
C LEU A 94 9.45 19.59 -11.68
N ASP A 95 10.13 18.77 -12.47
CA ASP A 95 11.56 18.97 -12.73
C ASP A 95 11.80 20.19 -13.62
N SER A 96 13.07 20.50 -13.91
CA SER A 96 13.47 21.63 -14.76
C SER A 96 12.95 21.55 -16.20
N ASN A 97 12.48 20.39 -16.63
CA ASN A 97 11.90 20.14 -17.96
C ASN A 97 10.36 20.16 -17.91
N GLY A 98 9.76 20.50 -16.77
CA GLY A 98 8.32 20.49 -16.57
C GLY A 98 7.73 19.09 -16.40
N GLN A 99 8.54 18.05 -16.17
CA GLN A 99 8.06 16.68 -16.00
C GLN A 99 7.72 16.38 -14.54
N ARG A 100 6.67 15.59 -14.34
CA ARG A 100 6.26 15.14 -13.01
C ARG A 100 7.24 14.09 -12.48
N SER A 101 7.43 14.08 -11.17
CA SER A 101 8.15 13.01 -10.48
C SER A 101 7.50 11.64 -10.71
N ALA A 102 8.20 10.57 -10.34
CA ALA A 102 7.70 9.21 -10.51
C ALA A 102 6.36 9.00 -9.79
N VAL A 103 5.53 8.11 -10.32
CA VAL A 103 4.26 7.73 -9.69
C VAL A 103 4.53 7.08 -8.32
N ALA A 104 3.93 7.61 -7.26
CA ALA A 104 3.90 6.99 -5.94
C ALA A 104 2.89 5.84 -5.97
N SER A 105 3.39 4.66 -6.35
CA SER A 105 2.57 3.48 -6.64
C SER A 105 1.70 3.05 -5.45
N TYR A 106 2.26 3.06 -4.24
CA TYR A 106 1.53 2.73 -3.01
C TYR A 106 0.33 3.65 -2.78
N ALA A 107 0.55 4.97 -2.75
CA ALA A 107 -0.53 5.93 -2.50
C ALA A 107 -1.56 5.96 -3.63
N THR A 108 -1.09 5.93 -4.88
CA THR A 108 -1.94 5.86 -6.08
C THR A 108 -2.92 4.70 -5.99
N GLN A 109 -2.44 3.54 -5.58
CA GLN A 109 -3.31 2.38 -5.53
C GLN A 109 -4.23 2.38 -4.31
N ARG A 110 -3.72 2.79 -3.14
CA ARG A 110 -4.55 2.86 -1.92
C ARG A 110 -5.75 3.78 -2.10
N LEU A 111 -5.59 4.88 -2.83
CA LEU A 111 -6.66 5.83 -3.11
C LEU A 111 -7.45 5.48 -4.38
N PHE A 112 -6.79 5.10 -5.47
CA PHE A 112 -7.41 5.05 -6.81
C PHE A 112 -7.35 3.69 -7.49
N GLY A 113 -6.69 2.71 -6.89
CA GLY A 113 -6.68 1.33 -7.38
C GLY A 113 -8.06 0.69 -7.37
N GLN A 114 -9.02 1.30 -6.67
CA GLN A 114 -10.44 1.04 -6.80
C GLN A 114 -11.05 1.94 -7.88
N THR A 115 -10.67 1.74 -9.15
CA THR A 115 -11.75 1.82 -10.14
C THR A 115 -12.72 0.72 -9.73
N ALA A 116 -14.01 1.03 -9.63
CA ALA A 116 -15.04 0.07 -9.26
C ALA A 116 -15.07 -1.09 -10.26
N VAL A 117 -14.14 -2.04 -10.12
CA VAL A 117 -14.51 -3.43 -10.11
C VAL A 117 -15.28 -3.53 -8.82
N THR A 118 -16.61 -3.60 -8.92
CA THR A 118 -17.47 -4.07 -7.85
C THR A 118 -16.69 -5.18 -7.17
N GLN A 119 -16.18 -4.95 -5.95
CA GLN A 119 -15.67 -6.01 -5.10
C GLN A 119 -16.94 -6.81 -4.72
N SER A 120 -17.46 -7.56 -5.70
CA SER A 120 -17.97 -8.88 -5.46
C SER A 120 -17.02 -9.43 -4.42
N LYS A 121 -17.56 -9.74 -3.25
CA LYS A 121 -16.85 -10.39 -2.16
C LYS A 121 -16.41 -11.76 -2.70
N SER A 122 -15.41 -11.75 -3.57
CA SER A 122 -14.79 -12.91 -4.18
C SER A 122 -14.13 -13.60 -3.02
N THR A 123 -14.85 -14.57 -2.49
CA THR A 123 -14.42 -15.32 -1.32
C THR A 123 -13.45 -16.34 -1.86
N LEU A 124 -12.18 -16.23 -1.46
CA LEU A 124 -11.20 -17.27 -1.73
C LEU A 124 -11.74 -18.60 -1.21
N ARG A 125 -11.65 -19.65 -2.04
CA ARG A 125 -12.14 -20.99 -1.72
C ARG A 125 -10.98 -21.95 -1.71
N SER A 126 -10.89 -22.78 -0.68
CA SER A 126 -9.91 -23.86 -0.61
C SER A 126 -10.64 -25.20 -0.75
N PRO A 127 -10.87 -25.67 -1.99
CA PRO A 127 -11.61 -26.92 -2.23
C PRO A 127 -10.84 -28.16 -1.74
N LYS A 128 -9.52 -28.03 -1.57
CA LYS A 128 -8.62 -29.04 -1.02
C LYS A 128 -7.45 -28.33 -0.36
N SER A 129 -6.90 -28.91 0.71
CA SER A 129 -5.65 -28.45 1.32
C SER A 129 -4.54 -28.31 0.25
N GLY A 130 -3.87 -27.15 0.22
CA GLY A 130 -2.85 -26.83 -0.78
C GLY A 130 -3.39 -26.33 -2.11
N VAL A 131 -4.72 -26.15 -2.24
CA VAL A 131 -5.36 -25.51 -3.39
C VAL A 131 -6.16 -24.32 -2.90
N LEU A 132 -5.96 -23.17 -3.55
CA LEU A 132 -6.69 -21.95 -3.29
C LEU A 132 -7.17 -21.36 -4.61
N CYS A 133 -8.44 -20.96 -4.64
CA CYS A 133 -9.12 -20.49 -5.83
C CYS A 133 -9.86 -19.18 -5.55
N ASP A 134 -9.98 -18.34 -6.57
CA ASP A 134 -10.99 -17.28 -6.63
C ASP A 134 -12.01 -17.57 -7.73
N GLU A 135 -12.68 -16.55 -8.25
CA GLU A 135 -13.64 -16.68 -9.34
C GLU A 135 -13.01 -16.87 -10.74
N TYR A 136 -11.69 -16.75 -10.89
CA TYR A 136 -10.99 -16.78 -12.19
C TYR A 136 -9.91 -17.86 -12.28
N ILE A 137 -9.19 -18.10 -11.20
CA ILE A 137 -8.01 -18.96 -11.16
C ILE A 137 -8.00 -19.84 -9.93
N CYS A 138 -7.35 -21.00 -10.06
CA CYS A 138 -6.89 -21.81 -8.95
C CYS A 138 -5.37 -21.93 -8.99
N ALA A 139 -4.76 -21.90 -7.83
CA ALA A 139 -3.33 -22.09 -7.64
C ALA A 139 -3.03 -23.17 -6.61
N ASP A 140 -1.82 -23.71 -6.70
CA ASP A 140 -1.22 -24.54 -5.66
C ASP A 140 0.14 -23.96 -5.24
N ARG A 141 0.89 -24.73 -4.45
CA ARG A 141 2.23 -24.34 -3.98
C ARG A 141 3.24 -24.00 -5.09
N ASN A 142 2.97 -24.37 -6.34
CA ASN A 142 3.82 -24.12 -7.50
C ASN A 142 3.36 -22.89 -8.31
N GLY A 143 2.23 -22.28 -7.97
CA GLY A 143 1.67 -21.14 -8.68
C GLY A 143 0.30 -21.42 -9.31
N VAL A 144 -0.11 -20.54 -10.23
CA VAL A 144 -1.38 -20.65 -10.96
C VAL A 144 -1.41 -21.93 -11.80
N SER A 145 -2.47 -22.73 -11.67
CA SER A 145 -2.62 -24.02 -12.33
C SER A 145 -3.85 -24.08 -13.23
N LYS A 146 -3.61 -24.23 -14.53
CA LYS A 146 -4.67 -24.46 -15.54
C LYS A 146 -5.50 -25.70 -15.23
N SER A 147 -4.84 -26.79 -14.83
CA SER A 147 -5.53 -28.05 -14.53
C SER A 147 -6.45 -27.88 -13.32
N LEU A 148 -5.96 -27.27 -12.22
CA LEU A 148 -6.80 -27.02 -11.04
C LEU A 148 -7.95 -26.06 -11.37
N THR A 149 -7.69 -25.01 -12.15
CA THR A 149 -8.73 -24.07 -12.60
C THR A 149 -9.81 -24.78 -13.41
N GLY A 150 -9.40 -25.67 -14.32
CA GLY A 150 -10.32 -26.47 -15.12
C GLY A 150 -11.17 -27.43 -14.29
N ASN A 151 -10.58 -28.00 -13.23
CA ASN A 151 -11.23 -28.98 -12.36
C ASN A 151 -12.17 -28.35 -11.33
N TYR A 152 -11.80 -27.20 -10.76
CA TYR A 152 -12.56 -26.58 -9.66
C TYR A 152 -13.44 -25.40 -10.08
N LEU A 153 -13.16 -24.77 -11.23
CA LEU A 153 -13.98 -23.70 -11.79
C LEU A 153 -14.64 -24.16 -13.08
N ASP A 154 -13.92 -24.13 -14.20
CA ASP A 154 -14.33 -24.68 -15.50
C ASP A 154 -13.21 -24.56 -16.55
N GLN A 155 -13.39 -25.25 -17.68
CA GLN A 155 -12.45 -25.26 -18.80
C GLN A 155 -12.38 -23.93 -19.57
N THR A 156 -13.40 -23.08 -19.50
CA THR A 156 -13.40 -21.76 -20.16
C THR A 156 -12.40 -20.84 -19.47
N ARG A 157 -12.44 -20.77 -18.13
CA ARG A 157 -11.48 -20.03 -17.32
C ARG A 157 -10.07 -20.58 -17.47
N ALA A 158 -9.90 -21.89 -17.46
CA ALA A 158 -8.59 -22.53 -17.65
C ALA A 158 -7.94 -22.15 -18.99
N LYS A 159 -8.73 -22.05 -20.07
CA LYS A 159 -8.25 -21.61 -21.40
C LYS A 159 -7.83 -20.14 -21.40
N ASN A 160 -8.50 -19.29 -20.63
CA ASN A 160 -8.21 -17.86 -20.52
C ASN A 160 -6.93 -17.56 -19.72
N ILE A 161 -6.40 -18.53 -18.96
CA ILE A 161 -5.12 -18.38 -18.27
C ILE A 161 -3.99 -18.29 -19.31
N SER A 162 -3.45 -17.09 -19.48
CA SER A 162 -2.25 -16.87 -20.29
C SER A 162 -1.00 -17.00 -19.41
N VAL A 163 -0.45 -18.22 -19.34
CA VAL A 163 0.84 -18.53 -18.69
C VAL A 163 2.00 -18.65 -19.69
N LYS A 164 1.81 -18.24 -20.95
CA LYS A 164 2.91 -18.25 -21.93
C LYS A 164 3.91 -17.14 -21.57
N GLY A 165 5.05 -17.53 -21.00
CA GLY A 165 6.17 -16.63 -20.67
C GLY A 165 6.03 -15.82 -19.37
N THR A 166 4.98 -16.07 -18.59
CA THR A 166 4.73 -15.35 -17.31
C THR A 166 5.11 -16.23 -16.14
N ASP A 167 5.79 -15.65 -15.14
CA ASP A 167 6.10 -16.31 -13.88
C ASP A 167 4.81 -16.62 -13.10
N ALA A 168 4.27 -17.83 -13.28
CA ALA A 168 3.05 -18.28 -12.62
C ALA A 168 3.19 -18.39 -11.09
N THR A 169 4.41 -18.23 -10.56
CA THR A 169 4.68 -18.31 -9.12
C THR A 169 4.30 -17.03 -8.37
N GLN A 170 4.14 -15.90 -9.04
CA GLN A 170 3.70 -14.63 -8.45
C GLN A 170 2.37 -14.20 -9.07
N PHE A 171 1.31 -14.18 -8.27
CA PHE A 171 -0.04 -13.99 -8.77
C PHE A 171 -0.95 -13.31 -7.75
N SER A 172 -2.01 -12.69 -8.24
CA SER A 172 -3.03 -12.04 -7.41
C SER A 172 -4.39 -12.66 -7.69
N TYR A 173 -5.18 -12.83 -6.64
CA TYR A 173 -6.59 -13.17 -6.73
C TYR A 173 -7.44 -11.90 -6.90
N SER A 174 -8.71 -12.08 -7.26
CA SER A 174 -9.65 -10.97 -7.51
C SER A 174 -10.05 -10.20 -6.25
N ASP A 175 -9.83 -10.75 -5.06
CA ASP A 175 -9.97 -10.03 -3.79
C ASP A 175 -8.78 -9.07 -3.51
N GLY A 176 -7.70 -9.18 -4.30
CA GLY A 176 -6.47 -8.42 -4.15
C GLY A 176 -5.32 -9.18 -3.48
N THR A 177 -5.60 -10.34 -2.85
CA THR A 177 -4.58 -11.16 -2.18
C THR A 177 -3.50 -11.57 -3.18
N PHE A 178 -2.24 -11.28 -2.85
CA PHE A 178 -1.09 -11.62 -3.69
C PHE A 178 -0.30 -12.76 -3.07
N CYS A 179 -0.02 -13.81 -3.84
CA CYS A 179 0.80 -14.92 -3.38
C CYS A 179 2.08 -15.00 -4.21
N ASP A 180 3.18 -15.28 -3.52
CA ASP A 180 4.46 -15.60 -4.11
C ASP A 180 4.86 -17.00 -3.66
N ALA A 181 4.75 -17.95 -4.59
CA ALA A 181 5.05 -19.36 -4.39
C ALA A 181 6.56 -19.64 -4.20
N LYS A 182 7.44 -18.71 -4.60
CA LYS A 182 8.89 -18.85 -4.37
C LYS A 182 9.21 -18.68 -2.88
N VAL A 183 8.59 -17.70 -2.23
CA VAL A 183 8.76 -17.45 -0.79
C VAL A 183 7.68 -18.12 0.08
N LYS A 184 6.67 -18.73 -0.55
CA LYS A 184 5.56 -19.45 0.10
C LYS A 184 4.77 -18.59 1.09
N LEU A 185 4.48 -17.35 0.67
CA LEU A 185 3.69 -16.40 1.43
C LEU A 185 2.62 -15.78 0.54
N CYS A 186 1.45 -15.55 1.15
CA CYS A 186 0.44 -14.66 0.61
C CYS A 186 0.39 -13.38 1.43
N TYR A 187 0.07 -12.29 0.77
CA TYR A 187 0.05 -10.94 1.28
C TYR A 187 -1.33 -10.34 0.97
N VAL A 188 -1.73 -9.37 1.78
CA VAL A 188 -3.02 -8.69 1.59
C VAL A 188 -3.10 -7.95 0.24
N ASP A 189 -1.96 -7.64 -0.38
CA ASP A 189 -1.84 -7.11 -1.74
C ASP A 189 -0.43 -7.30 -2.34
N ARG A 190 -0.26 -7.03 -3.64
CA ARG A 190 1.01 -7.25 -4.39
C ARG A 190 2.08 -6.15 -4.20
N TYR A 191 1.82 -5.13 -3.40
CA TYR A 191 2.60 -3.89 -3.43
C TYR A 191 3.62 -3.83 -2.29
N PHE A 192 4.61 -2.97 -2.50
CA PHE A 192 5.59 -2.63 -1.50
C PHE A 192 5.25 -1.26 -0.89
N ASP A 193 5.60 -1.06 0.38
CA ASP A 193 5.57 0.26 1.01
C ASP A 193 6.71 1.15 0.49
N SER A 194 6.76 2.42 0.93
CA SER A 194 7.79 3.39 0.53
C SER A 194 9.21 3.00 0.96
N LYS A 195 9.36 2.02 1.84
CA LYS A 195 10.64 1.47 2.30
C LYS A 195 11.00 0.17 1.57
N GLY A 196 10.19 -0.24 0.59
CA GLY A 196 10.40 -1.48 -0.17
C GLY A 196 9.95 -2.75 0.57
N ASN A 197 9.18 -2.65 1.66
CA ASN A 197 8.66 -3.82 2.38
C ASN A 197 7.34 -4.29 1.76
N ARG A 198 7.13 -5.61 1.69
CA ARG A 198 5.83 -6.19 1.28
C ARG A 198 4.72 -5.77 2.25
N SER A 199 3.48 -5.81 1.77
CA SER A 199 2.31 -5.66 2.62
C SER A 199 2.20 -6.77 3.68
N ALA A 200 1.25 -6.66 4.61
CA ALA A 200 1.09 -7.66 5.67
C ALA A 200 0.79 -9.06 5.09
N VAL A 201 1.29 -10.10 5.76
CA VAL A 201 1.02 -11.49 5.38
C VAL A 201 -0.46 -11.81 5.59
N ASN A 202 -1.13 -12.29 4.55
CA ASN A 202 -2.45 -12.90 4.63
C ASN A 202 -2.27 -14.33 5.17
N ARG A 203 -2.38 -14.49 6.49
CA ARG A 203 -2.14 -15.76 7.19
C ARG A 203 -3.11 -16.86 6.75
N GLU A 204 -4.38 -16.51 6.48
CA GLU A 204 -5.39 -17.48 6.07
C GLU A 204 -5.06 -18.07 4.70
N ALA A 205 -4.82 -17.21 3.70
CA ALA A 205 -4.44 -17.65 2.36
C ALA A 205 -3.10 -18.39 2.36
N THR A 206 -2.13 -17.91 3.15
CA THR A 206 -0.82 -18.56 3.30
C THR A 206 -0.96 -19.97 3.86
N ARG A 207 -1.78 -20.15 4.89
CA ARG A 207 -2.06 -21.47 5.47
C ARG A 207 -2.80 -22.39 4.51
N ALA A 208 -3.81 -21.87 3.82
CA ALA A 208 -4.61 -22.65 2.88
C ALA A 208 -3.78 -23.18 1.70
N LEU A 209 -2.88 -22.33 1.16
CA LEU A 209 -2.10 -22.65 -0.03
C LEU A 209 -0.77 -23.37 0.28
N PHE A 210 -0.09 -22.98 1.35
CA PHE A 210 1.27 -23.46 1.66
C PHE A 210 1.39 -24.24 2.97
N GLY A 211 0.35 -24.29 3.80
CA GLY A 211 0.36 -25.00 5.09
C GLY A 211 1.22 -24.33 6.17
N ARG A 212 1.39 -23.00 6.13
CA ARG A 212 2.21 -22.21 7.06
C ARG A 212 1.38 -21.24 7.90
#